data_AF-A0A972TJJ6-F1
#
_entry.id   AF-A0A972TJJ6-F1
#
_cell.length_a   1.000
_cell.length_b   1.000
_cell.length_c   1.000
_cell.angle_alpha   90.00
_cell.angle_beta   90.00
_cell.angle_gamma   90.00
#
_symmetry.space_group_name_H-M   'P 1'
#
loop_
_entity.id
_entity.type
_entity.pdbx_description
1 polymer ?
#
loop_
_entity_poly.entity_id
_entity_poly.type
_entity_poly.pdbx_seq_one_letter_code
_entity_poly.pdbx_strand_id
1 'polypeptide(L)'
;MFDFKLPDYEVIIHLHYNEFGKKLEKEILSVYSSYELDESTEYEERKDFHWAFESWEEAVQAGELLKEYCPNPNLLLLKVKANYNEKIKPIVHKDLIRPKRNRA
;
A
#
# COMPACT_ATOMS: atom_id res chain seq x y z
N MET A 1 19.67 2.00 21.09
CA MET A 1 19.99 2.27 19.68
C MET A 1 18.84 1.64 18.92
N PHE A 2 17.92 2.44 18.38
CA PHE A 2 16.82 1.89 17.59
C PHE A 2 17.40 1.56 16.23
N ASP A 3 17.59 0.26 15.94
CA ASP A 3 17.86 -0.19 14.59
C ASP A 3 16.58 0.07 13.77
N PHE A 4 16.59 1.12 12.95
CA PHE A 4 15.53 1.36 11.96
C PHE A 4 15.68 0.34 10.84
N LYS A 5 15.21 -0.88 11.09
CA LYS A 5 15.04 -1.90 10.05
C LYS A 5 13.62 -1.77 9.49
N LEU A 6 13.49 -1.68 8.17
CA LEU A 6 12.21 -1.80 7.49
C LEU A 6 11.65 -3.22 7.67
N PRO A 7 10.34 -3.43 7.52
CA PRO A 7 9.78 -4.79 7.50
C PRO A 7 10.32 -5.59 6.31
N ASP A 8 10.34 -6.93 6.39
CA ASP A 8 10.87 -7.76 5.30
C ASP A 8 9.96 -7.67 4.05
N TYR A 9 8.64 -7.68 4.27
CA TYR A 9 7.62 -7.50 3.24
C TYR A 9 6.61 -6.44 3.69
N GLU A 10 6.06 -5.70 2.72
CA GLU A 10 5.04 -4.70 3.01
C GLU A 10 3.99 -4.59 1.92
N VAL A 11 2.79 -4.22 2.35
CA VAL A 11 1.74 -3.67 1.49
C VAL A 11 1.66 -2.18 1.70
N ILE A 12 1.76 -1.43 0.60
CA ILE A 12 1.76 0.03 0.58
C ILE A 12 0.50 0.50 -0.14
N ILE A 13 -0.21 1.42 0.50
CA ILE A 13 -1.34 2.12 -0.08
C ILE A 13 -1.11 3.61 -0.01
N HIS A 14 -1.46 4.32 -1.07
CA HIS A 14 -1.56 5.77 -1.05
C HIS A 14 -2.97 6.17 -1.44
N LEU A 15 -3.58 7.03 -0.66
CA LEU A 15 -4.90 7.59 -0.91
C LEU A 15 -4.79 9.07 -1.26
N HIS A 16 -5.65 9.53 -2.15
CA HIS A 16 -6.02 10.94 -2.23
C HIS A 16 -7.04 11.20 -1.11
N TYR A 17 -6.65 12.01 -0.13
CA TYR A 17 -7.29 12.13 1.18
C TYR A 17 -8.29 13.29 1.25
N ASN A 18 -9.24 13.29 0.32
CA ASN A 18 -10.45 14.11 0.36
C ASN A 18 -11.59 13.39 1.11
N GLU A 19 -12.79 13.96 1.14
CA GLU A 19 -13.96 13.37 1.82
C GLU A 19 -14.34 11.96 1.31
N PHE A 20 -14.12 11.64 0.03
CA PHE A 20 -14.31 10.30 -0.51
C PHE A 20 -13.14 9.37 -0.16
N GLY A 21 -11.91 9.90 -0.14
CA GLY A 21 -10.72 9.19 0.34
C GLY A 21 -10.84 8.74 1.80
N LYS A 22 -11.40 9.58 2.68
CA LYS A 22 -11.69 9.23 4.08
C LYS A 22 -12.71 8.10 4.23
N LYS A 23 -13.66 7.97 3.30
CA LYS A 23 -14.58 6.82 3.27
C LYS A 23 -13.86 5.56 2.84
N LEU A 24 -13.07 5.65 1.78
CA LEU A 24 -12.25 4.54 1.29
C LEU A 24 -11.25 4.05 2.34
N GLU A 25 -10.63 4.96 3.10
CA GLU A 25 -9.78 4.61 4.24
C GLU A 25 -10.52 3.69 5.22
N LYS A 26 -11.74 4.07 5.65
CA LYS A 26 -12.51 3.27 6.60
C LYS A 26 -12.84 1.88 6.07
N GLU A 27 -13.14 1.78 4.78
CA GLU A 27 -13.37 0.49 4.11
C GLU A 27 -12.11 -0.38 4.14
N ILE A 28 -10.97 0.19 3.74
CA ILE A 28 -9.67 -0.52 3.73
C ILE A 28 -9.27 -0.94 5.14
N LEU A 29 -9.34 -0.04 6.12
CA LEU A 29 -9.02 -0.34 7.52
C LEU A 29 -9.94 -1.42 8.11
N SER A 30 -11.20 -1.48 7.66
CA SER A 30 -12.11 -2.55 8.06
C SER A 30 -11.74 -3.90 7.45
N VAL A 31 -11.30 -3.95 6.19
CA VAL A 31 -10.82 -5.21 5.57
C VAL A 31 -9.51 -5.66 6.23
N TYR A 32 -8.67 -4.71 6.61
CA TYR A 32 -7.36 -4.95 7.21
C TYR A 32 -7.38 -4.97 8.75
N SER A 33 -8.54 -5.10 9.39
CA SER A 33 -8.65 -5.03 10.85
C SER A 33 -7.86 -6.12 11.59
N SER A 34 -7.50 -7.21 10.90
CA SER A 34 -6.68 -8.31 11.43
C SER A 34 -5.18 -8.12 11.21
N TYR A 35 -4.76 -7.12 10.44
CA TYR A 35 -3.34 -6.84 10.15
C TYR A 35 -2.86 -5.62 10.94
N GLU A 36 -1.66 -5.70 11.48
CA GLU A 36 -1.05 -4.59 12.21
C GLU A 36 -0.53 -3.52 11.24
N LEU A 37 -1.03 -2.30 11.41
CA LEU A 37 -0.55 -1.14 10.67
C LEU A 37 0.81 -0.73 11.23
N ASP A 38 1.84 -0.74 10.38
CA ASP A 38 3.21 -0.38 10.76
C ASP A 38 3.37 1.14 10.81
N GLU A 39 2.98 1.82 9.73
CA GLU A 39 3.07 3.28 9.62
C GLU A 39 1.88 3.85 8.84
N SER A 40 1.45 5.04 9.22
CA SER A 40 0.64 5.89 8.35
C SER A 40 1.12 7.33 8.40
N THR A 41 1.08 8.00 7.26
CA THR A 41 1.52 9.40 7.15
C THR A 41 0.52 10.17 6.30
N GLU A 42 0.09 11.32 6.79
CA GLU A 42 -0.80 12.24 6.08
C GLU A 42 -0.05 13.53 5.72
N TYR A 43 -0.12 13.94 4.46
CA TYR A 43 0.54 15.14 3.94
C TYR A 43 -0.11 15.60 2.63
N GLU A 44 -0.27 16.91 2.42
CA GLU A 44 -0.71 17.49 1.14
C GLU A 44 -1.89 16.76 0.45
N GLU A 45 -2.99 16.56 1.19
CA GLU A 45 -4.17 15.81 0.70
C GLU A 45 -3.87 14.37 0.29
N ARG A 46 -2.80 13.77 0.80
CA ARG A 46 -2.46 12.37 0.64
C ARG A 46 -2.39 11.69 1.99
N LYS A 47 -2.69 10.40 1.99
CA LYS A 47 -2.47 9.56 3.14
C LYS A 47 -1.90 8.23 2.69
N ASP A 48 -0.76 7.89 3.25
CA ASP A 48 -0.02 6.69 2.94
C ASP A 48 -0.14 5.72 4.13
N PHE A 49 -0.24 4.44 3.82
CA PHE A 49 -0.32 3.37 4.81
C PHE A 49 0.64 2.26 4.44
N HIS A 50 1.35 1.77 5.44
CA HIS A 50 2.29 0.68 5.34
C HIS A 50 1.88 -0.40 6.33
N TRP A 51 1.64 -1.61 5.83
CA TRP A 51 1.47 -2.80 6.64
C TRP A 51 2.69 -3.69 6.48
N ALA A 52 3.23 -4.12 7.61
CA ALA A 52 4.36 -5.04 7.69
C ALA A 52 3.88 -6.49 7.69
N PHE A 53 4.64 -7.37 7.02
CA PHE A 53 4.36 -8.79 6.98
C PHE A 53 5.65 -9.59 7.15
N GLU A 54 5.55 -10.72 7.84
CA GLU A 54 6.68 -11.65 8.05
C GLU A 54 6.89 -12.60 6.87
N SER A 55 5.85 -12.86 6.07
CA SER A 55 5.92 -13.74 4.90
C SER A 55 5.49 -13.02 3.62
N TRP A 56 6.11 -13.41 2.50
CA TRP A 56 5.78 -12.87 1.19
C TRP A 56 4.37 -13.29 0.76
N GLU A 57 4.03 -14.55 1.03
CA GLU A 57 2.73 -15.14 0.69
C GLU A 57 1.58 -14.39 1.36
N GLU A 58 1.72 -14.05 2.64
CA GLU A 58 0.73 -13.27 3.37
C GLU A 58 0.60 -11.85 2.83
N ALA A 59 1.73 -11.17 2.57
CA ALA A 59 1.74 -9.84 1.97
C ALA A 59 1.03 -9.82 0.60
N VAL A 60 1.24 -10.86 -0.22
CA VAL A 60 0.56 -11.01 -1.52
C VAL A 60 -0.93 -11.25 -1.35
N GLN A 61 -1.33 -12.14 -0.44
CA GLN A 61 -2.75 -12.39 -0.16
C GLN A 61 -3.46 -11.13 0.32
N ALA A 62 -2.85 -10.40 1.26
CA ALA A 62 -3.37 -9.13 1.74
C ALA A 62 -3.53 -8.14 0.57
N GLY A 63 -2.48 -7.96 -0.24
CA GLY A 63 -2.53 -7.09 -1.42
C GLY A 63 -3.64 -7.44 -2.42
N GLU A 64 -3.89 -8.72 -2.66
CA GLU A 64 -4.98 -9.17 -3.54
C GLU A 64 -6.38 -8.86 -2.96
N LEU A 65 -6.57 -8.90 -1.63
CA LEU A 65 -7.85 -8.50 -1.01
C LEU A 65 -8.24 -7.07 -1.38
N LEU A 66 -7.27 -6.16 -1.49
CA LEU A 66 -7.53 -4.75 -1.76
C LEU A 66 -7.68 -4.40 -3.24
N LYS A 67 -7.50 -5.37 -4.13
CA LYS A 67 -7.56 -5.15 -5.57
C LYS A 67 -8.95 -4.70 -6.03
N GLU A 68 -10.00 -5.06 -5.30
CA GLU A 68 -11.36 -4.60 -5.58
C GLU A 68 -11.52 -3.08 -5.49
N TYR A 69 -10.66 -2.40 -4.72
CA TYR A 69 -10.66 -0.95 -4.57
C TYR A 69 -9.86 -0.23 -5.66
N CYS A 70 -9.11 -0.95 -6.51
CA CYS A 70 -8.30 -0.36 -7.58
C CYS A 70 -9.07 0.52 -8.58
N PRO A 71 -10.33 0.25 -8.94
CA PRO A 71 -11.13 1.16 -9.75
C PRO A 71 -11.42 2.52 -9.06
N ASN A 72 -11.35 2.62 -7.73
CA ASN A 72 -11.64 3.87 -7.02
C ASN A 72 -10.56 4.93 -7.33
N PRO A 73 -10.92 6.12 -7.82
CA PRO A 73 -9.94 7.16 -8.19
C PRO A 73 -9.15 7.70 -6.99
N ASN A 74 -9.66 7.54 -5.77
CA ASN A 74 -8.95 7.97 -4.56
C ASN A 74 -7.89 6.98 -4.11
N LEU A 75 -7.89 5.73 -4.60
CA LEU A 75 -6.73 4.84 -4.46
C LEU A 75 -5.68 5.25 -5.48
N LEU A 76 -4.52 5.75 -5.06
CA LEU A 76 -3.45 6.22 -5.95
C LEU A 76 -2.39 5.15 -6.17
N LEU A 77 -2.05 4.39 -5.13
CA LEU A 77 -1.09 3.29 -5.18
C LEU A 77 -1.64 2.10 -4.38
N LEU A 78 -1.46 0.90 -4.94
CA LEU A 78 -1.53 -0.35 -4.20
C LEU A 78 -0.38 -1.23 -4.68
N LYS A 79 0.55 -1.54 -3.78
CA LYS A 79 1.80 -2.23 -4.10
C LYS A 79 2.20 -3.17 -2.97
N VAL A 80 2.60 -4.38 -3.33
CA VAL A 80 3.27 -5.34 -2.45
C VAL A 80 4.77 -5.35 -2.80
N LYS A 81 5.65 -5.27 -1.81
CA LYS A 81 7.11 -5.35 -2.05
C LYS A 81 7.86 -6.09 -0.96
N ALA A 82 9.01 -6.65 -1.34
CA ALA A 82 10.04 -7.09 -0.42
C ALA A 82 11.09 -5.98 -0.29
N ASN A 83 11.52 -5.65 0.93
CA ASN A 83 12.52 -4.60 1.15
C ASN A 83 13.96 -5.07 0.95
N TYR A 84 14.23 -6.34 1.28
CA TYR A 84 15.60 -6.88 1.31
C TYR A 84 15.86 -7.99 0.28
N ASN A 85 14.85 -8.43 -0.48
CA ASN A 85 14.99 -9.50 -1.46
C ASN A 85 14.87 -8.98 -2.90
N GLU A 86 16.01 -8.67 -3.53
CA GLU A 86 16.07 -8.12 -4.90
C GLU A 86 15.54 -9.08 -5.98
N LYS A 87 15.46 -10.38 -5.71
CA LYS A 87 14.92 -11.37 -6.65
C LYS A 87 13.40 -11.31 -6.72
N ILE A 88 12.75 -10.79 -5.68
CA ILE A 88 11.30 -10.61 -5.63
C ILE A 88 10.96 -9.27 -6.28
N LYS A 89 10.32 -9.33 -7.45
CA LYS A 89 9.78 -8.12 -8.09
C LYS A 89 8.52 -7.67 -7.33
N PRO A 90 8.34 -6.36 -7.12
CA PRO A 90 7.14 -5.85 -6.46
C PRO A 90 5.91 -6.13 -7.33
N ILE A 91 4.81 -6.50 -6.67
CA ILE A 91 3.49 -6.61 -7.31
C ILE A 91 2.82 -5.25 -7.24
N VAL A 92 2.45 -4.70 -8.38
CA VAL A 92 1.79 -3.39 -8.48
C VAL A 92 0.40 -3.60 -9.04
N HIS A 93 -0.61 -3.44 -8.21
CA HIS A 93 -2.02 -3.53 -8.63
C HIS A 93 -2.52 -2.21 -9.22
N LYS A 94 -2.03 -1.09 -8.68
CA LYS A 94 -2.32 0.25 -9.18
C LYS A 94 -1.16 1.18 -8.86
N ASP A 95 -0.79 2.04 -9.80
CA ASP A 95 0.20 3.11 -9.60
C ASP A 95 -0.16 4.30 -10.50
N LEU A 96 -0.82 5.30 -9.91
CA LEU A 96 -1.12 6.59 -10.52
C LEU A 96 -0.14 7.69 -10.09
N ILE A 97 0.82 7.35 -9.22
CA ILE A 97 1.78 8.30 -8.66
C ILE A 97 2.98 8.44 -9.58
N ARG A 98 3.41 7.35 -10.22
CA ARG A 98 4.48 7.43 -11.21
C ARG A 98 3.97 8.19 -12.44
N PRO A 99 4.74 9.17 -12.95
CA PRO A 99 4.48 9.73 -14.27
C PRO A 99 4.41 8.58 -15.27
N LYS A 100 3.37 8.54 -16.11
CA LYS A 100 3.35 7.62 -17.25
C LYS A 100 4.64 7.86 -18.02
N ARG A 101 5.55 6.89 -18.04
CA ARG A 101 6.67 6.93 -19.00
C ARG A 101 6.03 7.03 -20.37
N ASN A 102 6.11 8.19 -21.01
CA ASN A 102 5.84 8.33 -22.42
C ASN A 102 6.75 7.31 -23.10
N ARG A 103 6.18 6.20 -23.57
CA ARG A 103 6.86 5.34 -24.52
C ARG A 103 6.90 6.15 -25.82
N ALA A 104 8.03 6.81 -26.05
CA ALA A 104 8.42 7.25 -27.39
C ALA A 104 8.64 6.02 -28.28
#